data_AF-A0A3C0IEG6-F1
#
_entry.id   AF-A0A3C0IEG6-F1
#
_cell.length_a   1.000
_cell.length_b   1.000
_cell.length_c   1.000
_cell.angle_alpha   90.00
_cell.angle_beta   90.00
_cell.angle_gamma   90.00
#
_symmetry.space_group_name_H-M   'P 1'
#
loop_
_entity.id
_entity.type
_entity.pdbx_description
1 polymer ?
#
loop_
_entity_poly.entity_id
_entity_poly.type
_entity_poly.pdbx_seq_one_letter_code
_entity_poly.pdbx_strand_id
1 'polypeptide(L)'
;MGNSIEDASKLMRAYYEPQLNLIQAGLQVGWFNTAETYRPLRFDVRVSLGNVYERSTDRTFDVNSLGLQSVRVAPGQIPGAVTALGGTAQGLTMQLVAPMLDPALFPPNTPASALPSVQQFANNSAANFTYQLPNNSEAFLSSFSNFPDLANFQLTMGVVKNTDVVLRLSGSTQVANNVFGIGLKHDLTQWINNWKDKNLHFSFTLAYTFGVGGRNVEALPRIFVSANGEPITRYVSNASSTISMLGK
;
A
#
# COMPACT_ATOMS: atom_id res chain seq x y z
N MET A 1 13.76 18.76 -17.80
CA MET A 1 13.19 17.41 -17.96
C MET A 1 13.10 16.61 -16.65
N GLY A 2 13.81 16.96 -15.56
CA GLY A 2 13.69 16.25 -14.27
C GLY A 2 12.34 16.43 -13.56
N ASN A 3 11.84 17.66 -13.49
CA ASN A 3 10.65 17.99 -12.68
C ASN A 3 9.35 17.39 -13.24
N SER A 4 9.26 17.16 -14.55
CA SER A 4 8.08 16.54 -15.19
C SER A 4 7.97 15.04 -14.88
N ILE A 5 9.11 14.35 -14.76
CA ILE A 5 9.16 12.94 -14.36
C ILE A 5 8.83 12.82 -12.87
N GLU A 6 9.33 13.74 -12.04
CA GLU A 6 9.01 13.81 -10.62
C GLU A 6 7.50 14.04 -10.38
N ASP A 7 6.90 14.98 -11.11
CA ASP A 7 5.46 15.26 -11.03
C ASP A 7 4.62 14.05 -11.45
N ALA A 8 5.00 13.38 -12.54
CA ALA A 8 4.36 12.15 -12.98
C ALA A 8 4.45 11.05 -11.90
N SER A 9 5.61 10.91 -11.25
CA SER A 9 5.80 9.97 -10.15
C SER A 9 4.90 10.29 -8.94
N LYS A 10 4.79 11.56 -8.55
CA LYS A 10 3.90 12.02 -7.47
C LYS A 10 2.43 11.72 -7.77
N LEU A 11 1.97 12.02 -8.99
CA LEU A 11 0.61 11.72 -9.43
C LEU A 11 0.32 10.22 -9.44
N MET A 12 1.22 9.43 -10.03
CA MET A 12 1.08 7.97 -10.08
C MET A 12 1.03 7.37 -8.68
N ARG A 13 1.89 7.83 -7.79
CA ARG A 13 1.90 7.39 -6.39
C ARG A 13 0.59 7.76 -5.70
N ALA A 14 0.12 9.00 -5.78
CA ALA A 14 -1.13 9.42 -5.15
C ALA A 14 -2.35 8.64 -5.70
N TYR A 15 -2.33 8.30 -6.99
CA TYR A 15 -3.37 7.50 -7.63
C TYR A 15 -3.40 6.04 -7.13
N TYR A 16 -2.24 5.37 -7.04
CA TYR A 16 -2.16 3.94 -6.72
C TYR A 16 -1.93 3.61 -5.23
N GLU A 17 -1.38 4.53 -4.45
CA GLU A 17 -1.02 4.31 -3.03
C GLU A 17 -2.20 3.78 -2.20
N PRO A 18 -3.42 4.34 -2.29
CA PRO A 18 -4.60 3.79 -1.63
C PRO A 18 -4.87 2.31 -1.94
N GLN A 19 -4.80 1.93 -3.22
CA GLN A 19 -5.02 0.56 -3.66
C GLN A 19 -3.91 -0.37 -3.17
N LEU A 20 -2.65 0.06 -3.26
CA LEU A 20 -1.50 -0.69 -2.78
C LEU A 20 -1.59 -0.92 -1.26
N ASN A 21 -2.03 0.09 -0.51
CA ASN A 21 -2.26 0.01 0.93
C ASN A 21 -3.37 -1.00 1.27
N LEU A 22 -4.45 -1.01 0.49
CA LEU A 22 -5.56 -1.94 0.67
C LEU A 22 -5.17 -3.39 0.35
N ILE A 23 -4.46 -3.61 -0.76
CA ILE A 23 -3.88 -4.93 -1.10
C ILE A 23 -2.92 -5.38 -0.01
N GLN A 24 -2.03 -4.49 0.45
CA GLN A 24 -1.09 -4.78 1.53
C GLN A 24 -1.81 -5.12 2.84
N ALA A 25 -2.93 -4.47 3.13
CA ALA A 25 -3.76 -4.83 4.27
C ALA A 25 -4.42 -6.19 4.10
N GLY A 26 -5.02 -6.48 2.94
CA GLY A 26 -5.62 -7.78 2.61
C GLY A 26 -4.62 -8.94 2.73
N LEU A 27 -3.37 -8.72 2.30
CA LEU A 27 -2.28 -9.68 2.45
C LEU A 27 -1.91 -9.95 3.92
N GLN A 28 -2.11 -8.98 4.82
CA GLN A 28 -1.83 -9.13 6.25
C GLN A 28 -2.94 -9.86 7.02
N VAL A 29 -4.18 -9.81 6.54
CA VAL A 29 -5.30 -10.52 7.17
C VAL A 29 -4.91 -11.97 7.36
N GLY A 30 -5.14 -12.56 8.54
CA GLY A 30 -4.85 -13.98 8.75
C GLY A 30 -3.42 -14.33 9.15
N TRP A 31 -2.45 -13.40 9.06
CA TRP A 31 -1.15 -13.58 9.70
C TRP A 31 -1.26 -13.26 11.19
N PHE A 32 -1.40 -14.29 12.03
CA PHE A 32 -1.42 -14.14 13.49
C PHE A 32 -0.12 -14.65 14.09
N ASN A 33 0.45 -13.89 15.03
CA ASN A 33 1.67 -14.28 15.72
C ASN A 33 1.56 -13.98 17.22
N THR A 34 1.65 -15.03 18.03
CA THR A 34 2.13 -14.91 19.41
C THR A 34 3.66 -14.80 19.36
N ALA A 35 4.23 -14.00 20.27
CA ALA A 35 5.67 -13.85 20.41
C ALA A 35 6.36 -15.12 20.95
N GLU A 36 5.62 -15.99 21.64
CA GLU A 36 6.14 -17.28 22.08
C GLU A 36 6.22 -18.25 20.91
N THR A 37 7.36 -18.94 20.79
CA THR A 37 7.55 -20.04 19.81
C THR A 37 7.20 -21.38 20.43
N TYR A 38 6.74 -22.30 19.60
CA TYR A 38 6.43 -23.64 20.05
C TYR A 38 7.72 -24.47 20.20
N ARG A 39 7.68 -25.43 21.14
CA ARG A 39 8.76 -26.42 21.28
C ARG A 39 8.80 -27.33 20.04
N PRO A 40 9.95 -27.97 19.74
CA PRO A 40 10.06 -28.89 18.61
C PRO A 40 8.90 -29.89 18.56
N LEU A 41 8.30 -30.08 17.37
CA LEU A 41 7.15 -30.96 17.07
C LEU A 41 5.80 -30.53 17.65
N ARG A 42 5.74 -29.49 18.47
CA ARG A 42 4.46 -28.92 18.90
C ARG A 42 3.89 -28.04 17.80
N PHE A 43 2.58 -28.08 17.65
CA PHE A 43 1.90 -27.31 16.63
C PHE A 43 0.64 -26.63 17.14
N ASP A 44 0.27 -25.56 16.45
CA ASP A 44 -0.94 -24.79 16.64
C ASP A 44 -1.66 -24.66 15.30
N VAL A 45 -2.93 -25.00 15.30
CA VAL A 45 -3.83 -24.81 14.17
C VAL A 45 -4.78 -23.68 14.51
N ARG A 46 -4.83 -22.67 13.64
CA ARG A 46 -5.66 -21.48 13.80
C ARG A 46 -6.61 -21.31 12.63
N VAL A 47 -7.89 -21.10 12.95
CA VAL A 47 -8.88 -20.62 11.99
C VAL A 47 -9.26 -19.20 12.37
N SER A 48 -9.30 -18.30 11.40
CA SER A 48 -9.69 -16.91 11.61
C SER A 48 -10.47 -16.35 10.42
N LEU A 49 -11.39 -15.45 10.74
CA LEU A 49 -12.04 -14.58 9.76
C LEU A 49 -11.44 -13.19 9.87
N GLY A 50 -11.25 -12.52 8.74
CA GLY A 50 -10.82 -11.14 8.74
C GLY A 50 -11.35 -10.40 7.53
N ASN A 51 -11.59 -9.10 7.74
CA ASN A 51 -12.19 -8.19 6.78
C ASN A 51 -11.30 -6.96 6.63
N VAL A 52 -11.16 -6.52 5.37
CA VAL A 52 -10.47 -5.28 5.02
C VAL A 52 -11.39 -4.47 4.14
N TYR A 53 -11.69 -3.25 4.62
CA TYR A 53 -12.57 -2.30 3.97
C TYR A 53 -11.79 -1.10 3.46
N GLU A 54 -12.18 -0.58 2.30
CA GLU A 54 -11.66 0.70 1.86
C GLU A 54 -12.20 1.84 2.73
N ARG A 55 -11.43 2.92 2.85
CA ARG A 55 -11.91 4.15 3.51
C ARG A 55 -12.44 5.11 2.45
N SER A 56 -13.57 5.75 2.73
CA SER A 56 -14.17 6.73 1.82
C SER A 56 -13.23 7.91 1.51
N THR A 57 -12.36 8.28 2.45
CA THR A 57 -11.32 9.31 2.27
C THR A 57 -10.22 8.93 1.29
N ASP A 58 -10.00 7.63 1.07
CA ASP A 58 -8.92 7.10 0.23
C ASP A 58 -9.35 6.99 -1.26
N ARG A 59 -10.57 7.46 -1.58
CA ARG A 59 -11.14 7.47 -2.94
C ARG A 59 -10.71 8.67 -3.78
N THR A 60 -10.26 9.74 -3.14
CA THR A 60 -9.82 10.97 -3.82
C THR A 60 -8.57 11.51 -3.17
N PHE A 61 -7.78 12.29 -3.91
CA PHE A 61 -6.63 13.02 -3.39
C PHE A 61 -6.61 14.45 -3.94
N ASP A 62 -6.03 15.37 -3.16
CA ASP A 62 -5.83 16.76 -3.60
C ASP A 62 -4.53 16.89 -4.39
N VAL A 63 -4.64 17.25 -5.66
CA VAL A 63 -3.49 17.40 -6.55
C VAL A 63 -2.61 18.59 -6.17
N ASN A 64 -3.18 19.65 -5.59
CA ASN A 64 -2.40 20.84 -5.20
C ASN A 64 -1.47 20.54 -4.02
N SER A 65 -1.85 19.59 -3.16
CA SER A 65 -1.00 19.15 -2.04
C SER A 65 0.27 18.41 -2.46
N LEU A 66 0.38 17.98 -3.72
CA LEU A 66 1.53 17.24 -4.23
C LEU A 66 2.73 18.14 -4.57
N GLY A 67 2.54 19.46 -4.64
CA GLY A 67 3.61 20.40 -4.97
C GLY A 67 4.20 20.17 -6.37
N LEU A 68 3.31 20.04 -7.37
CA LEU A 68 3.69 19.84 -8.77
C LEU A 68 4.25 21.14 -9.36
N GLN A 69 5.21 21.03 -10.28
CA GLN A 69 5.92 22.19 -10.85
C GLN A 69 5.71 22.38 -12.35
N SER A 70 5.50 21.28 -13.08
CA SER A 70 5.39 21.20 -14.53
C SER A 70 3.93 21.08 -15.01
N VAL A 71 3.03 20.69 -14.11
CA VAL A 71 1.60 20.58 -14.38
C VAL A 71 0.80 21.17 -13.22
N ARG A 72 -0.38 21.70 -13.52
CA ARG A 72 -1.32 22.23 -12.54
C ARG A 72 -2.75 21.91 -12.94
N VAL A 73 -3.67 22.06 -11.99
CA VAL A 73 -5.10 21.94 -12.24
C VAL A 73 -5.54 23.01 -13.27
N ALA A 74 -6.34 22.61 -14.25
CA ALA A 74 -6.88 23.53 -15.25
C ALA A 74 -7.85 24.55 -14.60
N PRO A 75 -7.96 25.78 -15.11
CA PRO A 75 -8.80 26.81 -14.49
C PRO A 75 -10.27 26.35 -14.46
N GLY A 76 -10.95 26.58 -13.34
CA GLY A 76 -12.35 26.18 -13.16
C GLY A 76 -12.58 24.72 -12.74
N GLN A 77 -11.52 23.94 -12.50
CA GLN A 77 -11.61 22.58 -11.96
C GLN A 77 -11.39 22.58 -10.44
N ILE A 78 -12.05 21.66 -9.74
CA ILE A 78 -11.82 21.38 -8.30
C ILE A 78 -10.62 20.44 -8.21
N PRO A 79 -9.62 20.67 -7.35
CA PRO A 79 -8.35 19.93 -7.34
C PRO A 79 -8.44 18.49 -6.78
N GLY A 80 -9.65 17.93 -6.63
CA GLY A 80 -9.87 16.57 -6.15
C GLY A 80 -9.84 15.55 -7.28
N ALA A 81 -8.72 14.85 -7.44
CA ALA A 81 -8.61 13.75 -8.39
C ALA A 81 -9.07 12.43 -7.76
N VAL A 82 -9.61 11.53 -8.59
CA VAL A 82 -9.96 10.16 -8.15
C VAL A 82 -8.71 9.30 -8.04
N THR A 83 -8.68 8.41 -7.05
CA THR A 83 -7.64 7.39 -6.90
C THR A 83 -8.04 6.12 -7.67
N ALA A 84 -7.15 5.14 -7.75
CA ALA A 84 -7.48 3.82 -8.30
C ALA A 84 -8.63 3.10 -7.55
N LEU A 85 -8.98 3.57 -6.33
CA LEU A 85 -10.13 3.11 -5.53
C LEU A 85 -11.37 4.04 -5.61
N GLY A 86 -11.24 5.24 -6.21
CA GLY A 86 -12.36 6.19 -6.37
C GLY A 86 -13.31 5.81 -7.50
N GLY A 87 -14.50 6.41 -7.62
CA GLY A 87 -15.49 6.03 -8.66
C GLY A 87 -15.32 6.70 -10.03
N THR A 88 -16.33 6.53 -10.88
CA THR A 88 -16.47 7.01 -12.28
C THR A 88 -16.58 8.53 -12.46
N ALA A 89 -16.21 9.33 -11.45
CA ALA A 89 -16.23 10.78 -11.58
C ALA A 89 -15.32 11.22 -12.76
N GLN A 90 -15.72 12.29 -13.45
CA GLN A 90 -14.94 12.80 -14.59
C GLN A 90 -13.51 13.07 -14.14
N GLY A 91 -12.55 12.60 -14.94
CA GLY A 91 -11.12 12.76 -14.66
C GLY A 91 -10.75 14.24 -14.55
N LEU A 92 -9.98 14.58 -13.52
CA LEU A 92 -9.50 15.95 -13.31
C LEU A 92 -8.65 16.39 -14.51
N THR A 93 -9.00 17.54 -15.09
CA THR A 93 -8.22 18.11 -16.19
C THR A 93 -7.02 18.89 -15.65
N MET A 94 -5.84 18.50 -16.11
CA MET A 94 -4.55 19.13 -15.83
C MET A 94 -4.10 19.92 -17.05
N GLN A 95 -3.26 20.94 -16.84
CA GLN A 95 -2.60 21.70 -17.89
C GLN A 95 -1.10 21.85 -17.60
N LEU A 96 -0.30 22.02 -18.65
CA LEU A 96 1.13 22.26 -18.51
C LEU A 96 1.43 23.67 -17.93
N VAL A 97 2.51 23.74 -17.16
CA VAL A 97 3.14 24.97 -16.67
C VAL A 97 4.36 25.23 -17.54
N ALA A 98 4.43 26.39 -18.16
CA ALA A 98 5.62 26.76 -18.91
C ALA A 98 6.79 26.99 -17.93
N PRO A 99 8.01 26.53 -18.26
CA PRO A 99 9.17 26.83 -17.44
C PRO A 99 9.42 28.35 -17.43
N MET A 100 10.05 28.82 -16.35
CA MET A 100 10.60 30.17 -16.33
C MET A 100 11.75 30.24 -17.34
N LEU A 101 11.68 31.19 -18.27
CA LEU A 101 12.73 31.40 -19.26
C LEU A 101 13.92 32.10 -18.61
N ASP A 102 15.11 31.51 -18.79
CA ASP A 102 16.36 32.09 -18.31
C ASP A 102 16.74 33.31 -19.18
N PRO A 103 16.94 34.50 -18.59
CA PRO A 103 17.41 35.69 -19.31
C PRO A 103 18.70 35.44 -20.11
N ALA A 104 19.55 34.50 -19.70
CA ALA A 104 20.78 34.14 -20.40
C ALA A 104 20.55 33.49 -21.78
N LEU A 105 19.33 33.01 -22.06
CA LEU A 105 18.96 32.47 -23.38
C LEU A 105 18.74 33.56 -24.43
N PHE A 106 18.73 34.83 -24.02
CA PHE A 106 18.47 35.97 -24.90
C PHE A 106 19.77 36.72 -25.25
N PRO A 107 19.91 37.23 -26.48
CA PRO A 107 21.07 38.02 -26.87
C PRO A 107 21.29 39.24 -25.96
N PRO A 108 22.55 39.67 -25.76
CA PRO A 108 22.85 40.93 -25.08
C PRO A 108 22.08 42.10 -25.72
N ASN A 109 21.55 43.00 -24.90
CA ASN A 109 20.69 44.14 -25.29
C ASN A 109 19.27 43.78 -25.78
N THR A 110 18.77 42.58 -25.46
CA THR A 110 17.34 42.27 -25.67
C THR A 110 16.45 43.26 -24.90
N PRO A 111 15.42 43.85 -25.53
CA PRO A 111 14.52 44.79 -24.85
C PRO A 111 13.89 44.18 -23.59
N ALA A 112 13.80 44.95 -22.51
CA ALA A 112 13.25 44.48 -21.23
C ALA A 112 11.80 43.95 -21.34
N SER A 113 11.04 44.44 -22.33
CA SER A 113 9.68 43.97 -22.62
C SER A 113 9.61 42.61 -23.31
N ALA A 114 10.70 42.15 -23.95
CA ALA A 114 10.68 40.92 -24.73
C ALA A 114 10.55 39.68 -23.82
N LEU A 115 11.25 39.64 -22.67
CA LEU A 115 11.21 38.49 -21.78
C LEU A 115 9.78 38.24 -21.21
N PRO A 116 9.06 39.24 -20.67
CA PRO A 116 7.65 39.07 -20.28
C PRO A 116 6.74 38.63 -21.42
N SER A 117 6.91 39.19 -22.63
CA SER A 117 6.08 38.82 -23.80
C SER A 117 6.30 37.38 -24.24
N VAL A 118 7.56 36.91 -24.28
CA VAL A 118 7.88 35.53 -24.64
C VAL A 118 7.44 34.57 -23.53
N GLN A 119 7.59 34.94 -22.25
CA GLN A 119 7.05 34.15 -21.14
C GLN A 119 5.52 34.03 -21.21
N GLN A 120 4.81 35.11 -21.55
CA GLN A 120 3.36 35.08 -21.73
C GLN A 120 2.95 34.17 -22.90
N PHE A 121 3.67 34.24 -24.03
CA PHE A 121 3.46 33.32 -25.14
C PHE A 121 3.68 31.86 -24.72
N ALA A 122 4.74 31.58 -23.97
CA ALA A 122 5.03 30.25 -23.45
C ALA A 122 3.92 29.76 -22.51
N ASN A 123 3.45 30.62 -21.59
CA ASN A 123 2.35 30.33 -20.67
C ASN A 123 1.05 29.99 -21.42
N ASN A 124 0.70 30.79 -22.43
CA ASN A 124 -0.50 30.58 -23.26
C ASN A 124 -0.39 29.28 -24.06
N SER A 125 0.78 29.01 -24.63
CA SER A 125 1.03 27.77 -25.38
C SER A 125 0.94 26.54 -24.47
N ALA A 126 1.50 26.60 -23.27
CA ALA A 126 1.42 25.52 -22.29
C ALA A 126 -0.02 25.27 -21.80
N ALA A 127 -0.83 26.32 -21.63
CA ALA A 127 -2.23 26.20 -21.23
C ALA A 127 -3.10 25.46 -22.26
N ASN A 128 -2.72 25.48 -23.55
CA ASN A 128 -3.42 24.73 -24.60
C ASN A 128 -3.15 23.22 -24.54
N PHE A 129 -2.13 22.77 -23.80
CA PHE A 129 -1.88 21.35 -23.57
C PHE A 129 -2.56 20.92 -22.28
N THR A 130 -3.73 20.29 -22.44
CA THR A 130 -4.49 19.70 -21.35
C THR A 130 -4.42 18.18 -21.39
N TYR A 131 -4.39 17.56 -20.21
CA TYR A 131 -4.46 16.11 -20.04
C TYR A 131 -5.47 15.78 -18.94
N GLN A 132 -6.34 14.80 -19.18
CA GLN A 132 -7.27 14.32 -18.17
C GLN A 132 -6.64 13.17 -17.38
N LEU A 133 -6.63 13.30 -16.05
CA LEU A 133 -6.22 12.19 -15.19
C LEU A 133 -7.16 10.99 -15.40
N PRO A 134 -6.62 9.76 -15.32
CA PRO A 134 -7.42 8.56 -15.52
C PRO A 134 -8.55 8.48 -14.50
N ASN A 135 -9.70 8.00 -14.96
CA ASN A 135 -10.73 7.44 -14.12
C ASN A 135 -10.72 5.92 -14.25
N ASN A 136 -11.37 5.24 -13.32
CA ASN A 136 -11.51 3.80 -13.30
C ASN A 136 -12.97 3.40 -13.57
N SER A 137 -13.14 2.12 -13.89
CA SER A 137 -14.47 1.52 -14.06
C SER A 137 -14.95 0.91 -12.74
N GLU A 138 -16.26 0.95 -12.51
CA GLU A 138 -16.90 0.32 -11.35
C GLU A 138 -16.60 -1.20 -11.26
N ALA A 139 -16.39 -1.84 -12.42
CA ALA A 139 -16.00 -3.25 -12.49
C ALA A 139 -14.62 -3.53 -11.88
N PHE A 140 -13.60 -2.71 -12.19
CA PHE A 140 -12.27 -2.84 -11.57
C PHE A 140 -12.31 -2.54 -10.07
N LEU A 141 -13.09 -1.54 -9.67
CA LEU A 141 -13.28 -1.16 -8.27
C LEU A 141 -13.85 -2.30 -7.42
N SER A 142 -14.88 -2.97 -7.93
CA SER A 142 -15.53 -4.08 -7.20
C SER A 142 -14.59 -5.27 -6.92
N SER A 143 -13.55 -5.44 -7.74
CA SER A 143 -12.54 -6.50 -7.57
C SER A 143 -11.46 -6.14 -6.54
N PHE A 144 -11.43 -4.94 -5.97
CA PHE A 144 -10.41 -4.56 -4.97
C PHE A 144 -10.97 -3.80 -3.79
N SER A 145 -12.19 -3.24 -3.86
CA SER A 145 -12.74 -2.37 -2.83
C SER A 145 -13.02 -3.11 -1.53
N ASN A 146 -13.39 -4.39 -1.60
CA ASN A 146 -13.67 -5.19 -0.42
C ASN A 146 -13.01 -6.55 -0.50
N PHE A 147 -12.27 -6.92 0.56
CA PHE A 147 -11.89 -8.31 0.83
C PHE A 147 -12.79 -8.87 1.95
N PRO A 148 -14.09 -9.13 1.67
CA PRO A 148 -14.96 -9.68 2.68
C PRO A 148 -14.58 -11.15 2.94
N ASP A 149 -14.64 -11.52 4.21
CA ASP A 149 -14.65 -12.88 4.72
C ASP A 149 -13.49 -13.76 4.24
N LEU A 150 -12.27 -13.25 4.38
CA LEU A 150 -11.07 -14.07 4.26
C LEU A 150 -11.07 -15.12 5.39
N ALA A 151 -11.54 -16.33 5.08
CA ALA A 151 -11.33 -17.50 5.91
C ALA A 151 -9.86 -17.89 5.81
N ASN A 152 -9.13 -17.77 6.91
CA ASN A 152 -7.72 -18.12 7.00
C ASN A 152 -7.55 -19.35 7.88
N PHE A 153 -6.80 -20.31 7.37
CA PHE A 153 -6.26 -21.44 8.07
C PHE A 153 -4.74 -21.25 8.20
N GLN A 154 -4.23 -21.28 9.42
CA GLN A 154 -2.80 -21.18 9.70
C GLN A 154 -2.36 -22.38 10.51
N LEU A 155 -1.29 -23.04 10.07
CA LEU A 155 -0.58 -24.08 10.80
C LEU A 155 0.78 -23.53 11.21
N THR A 156 1.05 -23.53 12.52
CA THR A 156 2.35 -23.14 13.07
C THR A 156 2.98 -24.35 13.73
N MET A 157 4.25 -24.63 13.44
CA MET A 157 4.96 -25.78 14.02
C MET A 157 6.31 -25.35 14.57
N GLY A 158 6.55 -25.69 15.83
CA GLY A 158 7.83 -25.50 16.48
C GLY A 158 8.88 -26.44 15.89
N VAL A 159 10.02 -25.85 15.53
CA VAL A 159 11.21 -26.57 15.07
C VAL A 159 12.34 -26.36 16.09
N VAL A 160 13.59 -26.32 15.65
CA VAL A 160 14.76 -26.20 16.52
C VAL A 160 15.02 -24.76 16.96
N LYS A 161 15.64 -24.59 18.13
CA LYS A 161 16.16 -23.30 18.64
C LYS A 161 15.10 -22.19 18.70
N ASN A 162 13.93 -22.48 19.26
CA ASN A 162 12.83 -21.53 19.42
C ASN A 162 12.51 -20.82 18.11
N THR A 163 12.29 -21.62 17.08
CA THR A 163 11.92 -21.18 15.74
C THR A 163 10.66 -21.92 15.36
N ASP A 164 9.71 -21.23 14.73
CA ASP A 164 8.50 -21.84 14.18
C ASP A 164 8.49 -21.69 12.65
N VAL A 165 8.00 -22.73 11.98
CA VAL A 165 7.56 -22.65 10.59
C VAL A 165 6.05 -22.40 10.60
N VAL A 166 5.62 -21.42 9.81
CA VAL A 166 4.22 -21.03 9.67
C VAL A 166 3.77 -21.29 8.24
N LEU A 167 2.68 -22.01 8.06
CA LEU A 167 1.99 -22.19 6.80
C LEU A 167 0.61 -21.55 6.90
N ARG A 168 0.19 -20.85 5.84
CA ARG A 168 -1.11 -20.19 5.76
C ARG A 168 -1.82 -20.55 4.48
N LEU A 169 -3.11 -20.82 4.58
CA LEU A 169 -4.05 -20.97 3.48
C LEU A 169 -5.22 -20.02 3.72
N SER A 170 -5.64 -19.30 2.70
CA SER A 170 -6.81 -18.42 2.79
C SER A 170 -7.78 -18.76 1.66
N GLY A 171 -9.06 -18.85 1.98
CA GLY A 171 -10.12 -19.14 1.02
C GLY A 171 -10.19 -18.10 -0.09
N SER A 172 -10.81 -18.48 -1.22
CA SER A 172 -11.04 -17.59 -2.35
C SER A 172 -11.79 -16.33 -1.94
N THR A 173 -11.28 -15.18 -2.38
CA THR A 173 -11.98 -13.88 -2.33
C THR A 173 -12.40 -13.47 -3.73
N GLN A 174 -13.19 -12.40 -3.85
CA GLN A 174 -13.48 -11.75 -5.13
C GLN A 174 -12.22 -11.24 -5.86
N VAL A 175 -11.07 -11.17 -5.17
CA VAL A 175 -9.81 -10.56 -5.64
C VAL A 175 -8.70 -11.60 -5.88
N ALA A 176 -8.77 -12.75 -5.21
CA ALA A 176 -7.73 -13.77 -5.26
C ALA A 176 -8.32 -15.18 -5.12
N ASN A 177 -7.94 -16.07 -6.05
CA ASN A 177 -8.11 -17.51 -5.89
C ASN A 177 -7.09 -18.01 -4.89
N ASN A 178 -7.54 -18.64 -3.80
CA ASN A 178 -6.76 -19.36 -2.78
C ASN A 178 -5.35 -18.79 -2.51
N VAL A 179 -5.22 -17.99 -1.45
CA VAL A 179 -3.93 -17.39 -1.06
C VAL A 179 -3.14 -18.40 -0.21
N PHE A 180 -1.88 -18.63 -0.54
CA PHE A 180 -0.95 -19.46 0.25
C PHE A 180 0.14 -18.59 0.87
N GLY A 181 0.63 -18.93 2.05
CA GLY A 181 1.72 -18.21 2.69
C GLY A 181 2.66 -19.12 3.45
N ILE A 182 3.94 -18.72 3.51
CA ILE A 182 4.97 -19.35 4.33
C ILE A 182 5.61 -18.30 5.23
N GLY A 183 5.95 -18.68 6.46
CA GLY A 183 6.62 -17.80 7.39
C GLY A 183 7.59 -18.54 8.29
N LEU A 184 8.57 -17.79 8.78
CA LEU A 184 9.52 -18.22 9.79
C LEU A 184 9.44 -17.23 10.96
N LYS A 185 9.17 -17.74 12.15
CA LYS A 185 9.18 -16.95 13.39
C LYS A 185 10.32 -17.42 14.26
N HIS A 186 11.04 -16.50 14.88
CA HIS A 186 12.14 -16.81 15.78
C HIS A 186 12.05 -15.97 17.05
N ASP A 187 12.21 -16.64 18.20
CA ASP A 187 12.24 -15.99 19.51
C ASP A 187 13.61 -15.30 19.70
N LEU A 188 13.58 -13.99 19.90
CA LEU A 188 14.75 -13.15 20.17
C LEU A 188 15.07 -13.07 21.66
N THR A 189 14.10 -13.35 22.55
CA THR A 189 14.32 -13.38 23.99
C THR A 189 15.41 -14.37 24.37
N GLN A 190 15.58 -15.46 23.60
CA GLN A 190 16.64 -16.45 23.85
C GLN A 190 18.07 -15.88 23.72
N TRP A 191 18.25 -14.75 23.04
CA TRP A 191 19.57 -14.10 22.88
C TRP A 191 19.84 -13.04 23.96
N ILE A 192 18.87 -12.75 24.82
CA ILE A 192 19.04 -11.80 25.92
C ILE A 192 19.51 -12.55 27.16
N ASN A 193 20.79 -12.40 27.50
CA ASN A 193 21.35 -12.99 28.71
C ASN A 193 20.66 -12.44 29.97
N ASN A 194 20.37 -13.32 30.94
CA ASN A 194 19.71 -13.00 32.21
C ASN A 194 18.30 -12.42 32.08
N TRP A 195 17.54 -12.83 31.05
CA TRP A 195 16.12 -12.48 30.95
C TRP A 195 15.32 -13.01 32.16
N LYS A 196 14.78 -12.10 32.98
CA LYS A 196 14.10 -12.44 34.24
C LYS A 196 12.59 -12.61 34.09
N ASP A 197 11.98 -11.96 33.10
CA ASP A 197 10.53 -11.96 32.93
C ASP A 197 10.09 -13.03 31.92
N LYS A 198 9.79 -14.23 32.42
CA LYS A 198 9.37 -15.35 31.58
C LYS A 198 7.98 -15.17 30.94
N ASN A 199 7.26 -14.10 31.27
CA ASN A 199 5.95 -13.82 30.68
C ASN A 199 6.04 -12.86 29.48
N LEU A 200 7.20 -12.26 29.23
CA LEU A 200 7.43 -11.34 28.13
C LEU A 200 8.35 -11.98 27.09
N HIS A 201 7.82 -12.17 25.88
CA HIS A 201 8.54 -12.72 24.73
C HIS A 201 8.66 -11.68 23.63
N PHE A 202 9.82 -11.66 22.96
CA PHE A 202 10.07 -10.89 21.75
C PHE A 202 10.37 -11.86 20.63
N SER A 203 9.62 -11.77 19.55
CA SER A 203 9.91 -12.55 18.34
C SER A 203 10.01 -11.65 17.12
N PHE A 204 10.78 -12.10 16.14
CA PHE A 204 10.61 -11.62 14.77
C PHE A 204 9.94 -12.71 13.93
N THR A 205 9.01 -12.32 13.06
CA THR A 205 8.49 -13.19 12.02
C THR A 205 8.83 -12.62 10.65
N LEU A 206 9.34 -13.46 9.75
CA LEU A 206 9.48 -13.19 8.33
C LEU A 206 8.44 -14.01 7.57
N ALA A 207 7.53 -13.38 6.84
CA ALA A 207 6.50 -14.09 6.09
C ALA A 207 6.40 -13.63 4.64
N TYR A 208 6.02 -14.57 3.77
CA TYR A 208 5.81 -14.38 2.35
C TYR A 208 4.46 -14.98 1.94
N THR A 209 3.75 -14.30 1.05
CA THR A 209 2.41 -14.69 0.59
C THR A 209 2.40 -14.81 -0.93
N PHE A 210 1.88 -15.94 -1.40
CA PHE A 210 1.70 -16.33 -2.79
C PHE A 210 0.22 -16.21 -3.19
N GLY A 211 -0.04 -15.65 -4.36
CA GLY A 211 -1.37 -15.65 -5.00
C GLY A 211 -2.18 -14.37 -4.75
N VAL A 212 -2.21 -13.48 -5.75
CA VAL A 212 -3.16 -12.38 -5.87
C VAL A 212 -3.59 -12.30 -7.34
N GLY A 213 -4.88 -12.49 -7.63
CA GLY A 213 -5.46 -12.21 -8.95
C GLY A 213 -4.90 -12.97 -10.16
N GLY A 214 -4.54 -14.25 -10.04
CA GLY A 214 -4.05 -15.06 -11.17
C GLY A 214 -2.68 -14.63 -11.72
N ARG A 215 -1.97 -13.76 -11.01
CA ARG A 215 -0.57 -13.38 -11.29
C ARG A 215 0.29 -13.62 -10.06
N ASN A 216 1.56 -13.93 -10.28
CA ASN A 216 2.57 -14.06 -9.23
C ASN A 216 2.88 -12.66 -8.68
N VAL A 217 2.04 -12.13 -7.79
CA VAL A 217 2.37 -10.93 -7.03
C VAL A 217 3.26 -11.38 -5.88
N GLU A 218 4.52 -10.94 -5.93
CA GLU A 218 5.50 -11.20 -4.88
C GLU A 218 5.21 -10.29 -3.69
N ALA A 219 4.65 -10.84 -2.61
CA ALA A 219 4.51 -10.09 -1.37
C ALA A 219 5.89 -9.91 -0.73
N LEU A 220 6.30 -8.67 -0.47
CA LEU A 220 7.62 -8.45 0.15
C LEU A 220 7.73 -9.15 1.50
N PRO A 221 8.87 -9.78 1.81
CA PRO A 221 9.12 -10.34 3.13
C PRO A 221 8.96 -9.24 4.19
N ARG A 222 8.09 -9.47 5.17
CA ARG A 222 7.83 -8.50 6.24
C ARG A 222 8.27 -9.01 7.60
N ILE A 223 8.87 -8.11 8.38
CA ILE A 223 9.26 -8.31 9.78
C ILE A 223 8.08 -7.94 10.68
N PHE A 224 7.58 -8.90 11.44
CA PHE A 224 6.64 -8.63 12.53
C PHE A 224 7.43 -8.61 13.83
N VAL A 225 7.41 -7.50 14.55
CA VAL A 225 7.88 -7.43 15.95
C VAL A 225 6.65 -7.55 16.83
N SER A 226 6.56 -8.62 17.61
CA SER A 226 5.45 -8.83 18.54
C SER A 226 5.98 -8.81 19.96
N ALA A 227 5.28 -8.06 20.81
CA ALA A 227 5.31 -8.21 22.26
C ALA A 227 3.87 -8.51 22.67
N ASN A 228 3.62 -9.65 23.29
CA ASN A 228 2.32 -10.05 23.83
C ASN A 228 1.14 -10.16 22.83
N GLY A 229 1.38 -10.26 21.51
CA GLY A 229 0.39 -10.78 20.55
C GLY A 229 -0.56 -9.80 19.85
N GLU A 230 -0.26 -8.50 19.80
CA GLU A 230 -1.17 -7.50 19.21
C GLU A 230 -1.16 -7.46 17.66
N PRO A 231 -2.31 -7.27 16.98
CA PRO A 231 -2.41 -7.13 15.53
C PRO A 231 -1.98 -5.73 15.03
N ILE A 232 -1.40 -5.68 13.83
CA ILE A 232 -0.95 -4.44 13.18
C ILE A 232 -2.13 -3.77 12.46
N THR A 233 -2.67 -2.69 13.03
CA THR A 233 -3.86 -1.99 12.55
C THR A 233 -3.53 -0.79 11.65
N ARG A 234 -3.88 -0.88 10.36
CA ARG A 234 -4.19 0.32 9.56
C ARG A 234 -5.44 0.21 8.66
N TYR A 235 -5.96 -1.01 8.43
CA TYR A 235 -7.13 -1.27 7.59
C TYR A 235 -8.01 -2.45 8.07
N VAL A 236 -7.73 -3.01 9.25
CA VAL A 236 -8.43 -4.19 9.78
C VAL A 236 -9.53 -3.74 10.74
N SER A 237 -10.78 -4.11 10.48
CA SER A 237 -11.86 -3.98 11.48
C SER A 237 -11.88 -5.23 12.36
N ASN A 238 -11.76 -5.04 13.68
CA ASN A 238 -11.67 -6.08 14.70
C ASN A 238 -12.96 -6.91 14.85
N ALA A 239 -13.17 -7.89 13.98
CA ALA A 239 -14.09 -8.99 14.22
C ALA A 239 -13.43 -10.31 13.80
N SER A 240 -12.29 -10.64 14.43
CA SER A 240 -11.65 -11.93 14.21
C SER A 240 -12.07 -12.91 15.29
N SER A 241 -12.92 -13.87 14.94
CA SER A 241 -13.12 -15.06 15.77
C SER A 241 -11.97 -16.02 15.48
N THR A 242 -11.14 -16.28 16.48
CA THR A 242 -10.00 -17.19 16.36
C THR A 242 -10.28 -18.45 17.16
N ILE A 243 -10.23 -19.62 16.51
CA ILE A 243 -10.21 -20.93 17.19
C ILE A 243 -8.80 -21.49 17.03
N SER A 244 -8.13 -21.77 18.15
CA SER A 244 -6.79 -22.38 18.21
C SER A 244 -6.91 -23.77 18.84
N MET A 245 -6.27 -24.75 18.21
CA MET A 245 -6.13 -26.11 18.75
C MET A 245 -4.64 -26.44 18.86
N LEU A 246 -4.21 -26.76 20.08
CA LEU A 246 -2.84 -27.16 20.38
C LEU A 246 -2.70 -28.69 20.33
N GLY A 247 -1.83 -29.18 19.46
CA GLY A 247 -1.37 -30.55 19.46
C GLY A 247 -0.22 -30.76 20.45
N LYS A 248 -0.30 -31.81 21.26
CA LYS A 248 0.80 -32.25 22.13
C LYS A 248 1.82 -33.08 21.36
#